data_AF-A0A6C0ETC1-F1
#
_entry.id   AF-A0A6C0ETC1-F1
#
_cell.length_a   1.000
_cell.length_b   1.000
_cell.length_c   1.000
_cell.angle_alpha   90.00
_cell.angle_beta   90.00
_cell.angle_gamma   90.00
#
_symmetry.space_group_name_H-M   'P 1'
#
loop_
_entity.id
_entity.type
_entity.pdbx_description
1 polymer ?
#
loop_
_entity_poly.entity_id
_entity_poly.type
_entity_poly.pdbx_seq_one_letter_code
_entity_poly.pdbx_strand_id
1 'polypeptide(L)'
;MKGKTKGNKTNKRNKSNKHIIILCIDFLNNLKLFHWNTKSYALHISSDILYEELYKSVDRLVESFLQNRIPINTTISISTNPNYFLNKMKLFKKCMNEMDVSNELLSLKDDILVSLDQFEYRLTLKE
;
A
#
# COMPACT_ATOMS: atom_id res chain seq x y z
N MET A 1 16.63 42.11 -3.58
CA MET A 1 16.58 40.75 -2.99
C MET A 1 15.51 39.93 -3.73
N LYS A 2 15.90 38.95 -4.55
CA LYS A 2 14.95 38.10 -5.31
C LYS A 2 14.57 36.88 -4.45
N GLY A 3 13.36 36.85 -3.91
CA GLY A 3 12.80 35.69 -3.22
C GLY A 3 12.55 34.55 -4.20
N LYS A 4 13.35 33.48 -4.11
CA LYS A 4 13.24 32.30 -4.98
C LYS A 4 12.58 31.13 -4.22
N THR A 5 11.52 30.60 -4.83
CA THR A 5 11.17 29.16 -4.96
C THR A 5 10.87 28.34 -3.70
N LYS A 6 9.72 28.56 -3.04
CA LYS A 6 9.09 27.57 -2.13
C LYS A 6 7.99 26.71 -2.78
N GLY A 7 7.41 27.15 -3.92
CA GLY A 7 6.22 26.51 -4.52
C GLY A 7 6.41 25.16 -5.24
N ASN A 8 7.62 24.84 -5.73
CA ASN A 8 7.83 23.60 -6.51
C ASN A 8 8.02 22.35 -5.64
N LYS A 9 8.61 22.46 -4.44
CA LYS A 9 8.88 21.32 -3.57
C LYS A 9 7.61 20.77 -2.91
N THR A 10 6.72 21.66 -2.45
CA THR A 10 5.45 21.28 -1.82
C THR A 10 4.52 20.57 -2.79
N ASN A 11 4.43 21.06 -4.03
CA ASN A 11 3.56 20.46 -5.06
C ASN A 11 4.06 19.05 -5.48
N LYS A 12 5.39 18.86 -5.60
CA LYS A 12 5.99 17.54 -5.86
C LYS A 12 5.72 16.54 -4.72
N ARG A 13 5.86 16.96 -3.46
CA ARG A 13 5.56 16.12 -2.29
C ARG A 13 4.09 15.71 -2.24
N ASN A 14 3.16 16.64 -2.47
CA ASN A 14 1.74 16.34 -2.50
C ASN A 14 1.37 15.35 -3.62
N LYS A 15 1.98 15.49 -4.80
CA LYS A 15 1.79 14.52 -5.90
C LYS A 15 2.29 13.12 -5.52
N SER A 16 3.44 13.04 -4.85
CA SER A 16 3.98 11.77 -4.33
C SER A 16 3.05 11.15 -3.30
N ASN A 17 2.63 11.91 -2.29
CA ASN A 17 1.71 11.44 -1.25
C ASN A 17 0.38 10.93 -1.84
N LYS A 18 -0.20 11.66 -2.80
CA LYS A 18 -1.41 11.21 -3.51
C LYS A 18 -1.21 9.86 -4.18
N HIS A 19 -0.10 9.69 -4.89
CA HIS A 19 0.20 8.44 -5.59
C HIS A 19 0.28 7.26 -4.62
N ILE A 20 0.92 7.46 -3.47
CA ILE A 20 1.07 6.44 -2.44
C ILE A 20 -0.30 6.06 -1.85
N ILE A 21 -1.12 7.05 -1.49
CA ILE A 21 -2.47 6.81 -0.97
C ILE A 21 -3.29 5.98 -1.97
N ILE A 22 -3.22 6.32 -3.26
CA ILE A 22 -3.91 5.57 -4.32
C ILE A 22 -3.39 4.13 -4.40
N LEU A 23 -2.08 3.92 -4.34
CA LEU A 23 -1.48 2.58 -4.34
C LEU A 23 -1.94 1.73 -3.16
N CYS A 24 -1.97 2.30 -1.95
CA CYS A 24 -2.45 1.61 -0.76
C CYS A 24 -3.93 1.20 -0.90
N ILE A 25 -4.79 2.11 -1.36
CA ILE A 25 -6.22 1.84 -1.57
C ILE A 25 -6.41 0.75 -2.65
N ASP A 26 -5.72 0.86 -3.79
CA ASP A 26 -5.79 -0.13 -4.87
C ASP A 26 -5.36 -1.52 -4.39
N PHE A 27 -4.28 -1.61 -3.60
CA PHE A 27 -3.79 -2.88 -3.08
C PHE A 27 -4.73 -3.49 -2.03
N LEU A 28 -5.18 -2.73 -1.04
CA LEU A 28 -6.08 -3.22 0.02
C LEU A 28 -7.40 -3.78 -0.55
N ASN A 29 -7.97 -3.11 -1.55
CA ASN A 29 -9.19 -3.58 -2.20
C ASN A 29 -8.97 -4.87 -3.00
N ASN A 30 -7.85 -4.97 -3.74
CA ASN A 30 -7.49 -6.21 -4.42
C ASN A 30 -7.20 -7.35 -3.44
N LEU A 31 -6.61 -7.06 -2.28
CA LEU A 31 -6.35 -8.04 -1.23
C LEU A 31 -7.65 -8.60 -0.63
N LYS A 32 -8.64 -7.75 -0.29
CA LYS A 32 -9.94 -8.25 0.17
C LYS A 32 -10.68 -9.06 -0.88
N LEU A 33 -10.64 -8.62 -2.13
CA LEU A 33 -11.26 -9.39 -3.22
C LEU A 33 -10.58 -10.76 -3.39
N PHE A 34 -9.25 -10.82 -3.31
CA PHE A 34 -8.49 -12.07 -3.32
C PHE A 34 -8.88 -12.98 -2.14
N HIS A 35 -8.97 -12.41 -0.94
CA HIS A 35 -9.40 -13.10 0.29
C HIS A 35 -10.82 -13.69 0.17
N TRP A 36 -11.78 -12.97 -0.41
CA TRP A 36 -13.14 -13.47 -0.60
C TRP A 36 -13.24 -14.54 -1.70
N ASN A 37 -12.42 -14.44 -2.74
CA ASN A 37 -12.52 -15.33 -3.90
C ASN A 37 -11.69 -16.62 -3.77
N THR A 38 -10.73 -16.68 -2.85
CA THR A 38 -9.91 -17.89 -2.66
C THR A 38 -10.74 -19.06 -2.10
N LYS A 39 -10.50 -20.25 -2.65
CA LYS A 39 -11.13 -21.51 -2.16
C LYS A 39 -10.29 -22.26 -1.13
N SER A 40 -9.04 -21.87 -0.92
CA SER A 40 -8.18 -22.47 0.09
C SER A 40 -8.38 -21.76 1.43
N TYR A 41 -8.65 -22.55 2.47
CA TYR A 41 -8.83 -22.05 3.84
C TYR A 41 -7.56 -21.39 4.38
N ALA A 42 -6.40 -22.01 4.15
CA ALA A 42 -5.11 -21.44 4.55
C ALA A 42 -4.84 -20.09 3.85
N LEU A 43 -5.20 -19.99 2.56
CA LEU A 43 -5.16 -18.74 1.80
C LEU A 43 -6.09 -17.68 2.38
N HIS A 44 -7.32 -18.06 2.69
CA HIS A 44 -8.34 -17.18 3.24
C HIS A 44 -7.88 -16.57 4.56
N ILE A 45 -7.43 -17.39 5.51
CA ILE A 45 -6.87 -16.92 6.80
C ILE A 45 -5.64 -16.04 6.57
N SER A 46 -4.68 -16.50 5.78
CA SER A 46 -3.42 -15.78 5.61
C SER A 46 -3.62 -14.40 4.99
N SER A 47 -4.54 -14.29 4.03
CA SER A 47 -4.87 -13.02 3.36
C SER A 47 -5.68 -12.09 4.25
N ASP A 48 -6.50 -12.62 5.16
CA ASP A 48 -7.21 -11.82 6.15
C ASP A 48 -6.26 -11.23 7.19
N ILE A 49 -5.33 -12.05 7.72
CA ILE A 49 -4.28 -11.56 8.64
C ILE A 49 -3.45 -10.46 7.96
N LEU A 50 -3.04 -10.67 6.71
CA LEU A 50 -2.33 -9.65 5.96
C LEU A 50 -3.14 -8.35 5.87
N TYR A 51 -4.45 -8.45 5.60
CA TYR A 51 -5.29 -7.27 5.50
C TYR A 51 -5.34 -6.50 6.81
N GLU A 52 -5.56 -7.19 7.94
CA GLU A 52 -5.69 -6.53 9.25
C GLU A 52 -4.40 -5.82 9.68
N GLU A 53 -3.25 -6.43 9.40
CA GLU A 53 -1.94 -5.81 9.66
C GLU A 53 -1.70 -4.61 8.74
N LEU A 54 -1.91 -4.78 7.43
CA LEU A 54 -1.71 -3.70 6.46
C LEU A 54 -2.67 -2.55 6.65
N TYR A 55 -3.94 -2.82 6.93
CA TYR A 55 -4.95 -1.79 7.11
C TYR A 55 -4.52 -0.81 8.21
N LYS A 56 -4.04 -1.32 9.35
CA LYS A 56 -3.58 -0.48 10.47
C LYS A 56 -2.36 0.37 10.11
N SER A 57 -1.36 -0.22 9.44
CA SER A 57 -0.14 0.51 9.07
C SER A 57 -0.39 1.52 7.95
N VAL A 58 -1.23 1.16 6.98
CA VAL A 58 -1.66 2.05 5.89
C VAL A 58 -2.49 3.22 6.43
N ASP A 59 -3.43 2.97 7.33
CA ASP A 59 -4.27 4.02 7.92
C ASP A 59 -3.40 5.10 8.58
N ARG A 60 -2.48 4.69 9.46
CA ARG A 60 -1.51 5.60 10.09
C ARG A 60 -0.62 6.34 9.10
N LEU A 61 -0.18 5.67 8.03
CA LEU A 61 0.63 6.28 6.98
C LEU A 61 -0.16 7.34 6.21
N VAL A 62 -1.40 7.01 5.82
CA VAL A 62 -2.31 7.90 5.09
C VAL A 62 -2.70 9.11 5.95
N GLU A 63 -3.03 8.91 7.22
CA GLU A 63 -3.31 9.99 8.18
C GLU A 63 -2.12 10.94 8.32
N SER A 64 -0.89 10.40 8.37
CA SER A 64 0.33 11.19 8.41
C SER A 64 0.55 12.01 7.14
N PHE A 65 0.11 11.53 5.98
CA PHE A 65 0.15 12.29 4.73
C PHE A 65 -1.00 13.30 4.59
N LEU A 66 -2.15 13.03 5.19
CA LEU A 66 -3.39 13.78 5.03
C LEU A 66 -3.61 14.89 6.06
N GLN A 67 -2.59 15.30 6.81
CA GLN A 67 -2.64 16.49 7.68
C GLN A 67 -3.22 17.73 6.96
N ASN A 68 -3.18 17.78 5.63
CA ASN A 68 -3.71 18.87 4.79
C ASN A 68 -4.93 18.50 3.90
N ARG A 69 -5.76 17.50 4.26
CA ARG A 69 -7.00 17.11 3.53
C ARG A 69 -6.87 17.16 2.00
N ILE A 70 -5.93 16.38 1.48
CA ILE A 70 -5.56 16.39 0.06
C ILE A 70 -6.72 15.80 -0.77
N PRO A 71 -7.30 16.54 -1.75
CA PRO A 71 -8.35 15.99 -2.61
C PRO A 71 -7.76 14.95 -3.57
N ILE A 72 -8.37 13.75 -3.58
CA ILE A 72 -7.98 12.62 -4.43
C ILE A 72 -9.20 12.20 -5.24
N ASN A 73 -9.04 12.13 -6.56
CA ASN A 73 -10.00 11.53 -7.49
C ASN A 73 -9.21 10.52 -8.33
N THR A 74 -9.61 9.25 -8.30
CA THR A 74 -8.91 8.15 -8.96
C THR A 74 -9.88 7.02 -9.27
N THR A 75 -9.52 6.18 -10.23
CA THR A 75 -10.15 4.88 -10.46
C THR A 75 -9.14 3.79 -10.13
N ILE A 76 -9.58 2.75 -9.44
CA ILE A 76 -8.78 1.56 -9.17
C ILE A 76 -9.31 0.39 -9.99
N SER A 77 -8.43 -0.55 -10.34
CA SER A 77 -8.81 -1.75 -11.10
C SER A 77 -8.70 -2.97 -10.21
N ILE A 78 -9.82 -3.63 -9.99
CA ILE A 78 -9.97 -4.81 -9.15
C ILE A 78 -10.26 -6.05 -10.01
N SER A 79 -9.69 -7.20 -9.63
CA SER A 79 -9.90 -8.46 -10.35
C SER A 79 -9.88 -9.65 -9.40
N THR A 80 -10.69 -10.66 -9.69
CA THR A 80 -10.67 -11.96 -9.00
C THR A 80 -9.58 -12.90 -9.50
N ASN A 81 -8.85 -12.53 -10.57
CA ASN A 81 -7.77 -13.33 -11.13
C ASN A 81 -6.57 -13.36 -10.15
N PRO A 82 -6.15 -14.54 -9.65
CA PRO A 82 -5.04 -14.66 -8.71
C PRO A 82 -3.72 -14.07 -9.23
N ASN A 83 -3.41 -14.26 -10.53
CA ASN A 83 -2.18 -13.73 -11.12
C ASN A 83 -2.20 -12.21 -11.19
N TYR A 84 -3.37 -11.61 -11.38
CA TYR A 84 -3.54 -10.16 -11.32
C TYR A 84 -3.20 -9.64 -9.92
N PHE A 85 -3.74 -10.29 -8.88
CA PHE A 85 -3.43 -9.95 -7.49
C PHE A 85 -1.93 -10.12 -7.17
N LEU A 86 -1.31 -11.23 -7.56
CA LEU A 86 0.13 -11.45 -7.33
C LEU A 86 1.00 -10.40 -8.01
N ASN A 87 0.62 -9.96 -9.23
CA ASN A 87 1.31 -8.87 -9.91
C ASN A 87 1.13 -7.53 -9.19
N LYS A 88 -0.09 -7.25 -8.69
CA LYS A 88 -0.36 -6.06 -7.85
C LYS A 88 0.46 -6.06 -6.57
N MET A 89 0.60 -7.21 -5.91
CA MET A 89 1.41 -7.36 -4.70
C MET A 89 2.89 -7.07 -4.98
N LYS A 90 3.46 -7.66 -6.04
CA LYS A 90 4.85 -7.39 -6.45
C LYS A 90 5.07 -5.91 -6.76
N LEU A 91 4.14 -5.28 -7.48
CA LEU A 91 4.22 -3.86 -7.80
C LEU A 91 4.13 -3.00 -6.53
N PHE A 92 3.17 -3.30 -5.65
CA PHE A 92 2.99 -2.58 -4.40
C PHE A 92 4.25 -2.66 -3.52
N LYS A 93 4.77 -3.87 -3.30
CA LYS A 93 6.02 -4.09 -2.55
C LYS A 93 7.21 -3.34 -3.16
N LYS A 94 7.34 -3.33 -4.48
CA LYS A 94 8.37 -2.54 -5.18
C LYS A 94 8.23 -1.05 -4.91
N CYS A 95 7.02 -0.51 -5.09
CA CYS A 95 6.75 0.91 -4.83
C CYS A 95 7.00 1.30 -3.36
N MET A 96 6.65 0.43 -2.40
CA MET A 96 6.93 0.67 -0.98
C MET A 96 8.43 0.69 -0.68
N ASN A 97 9.22 -0.20 -1.30
CA ASN A 97 10.68 -0.21 -1.16
C ASN A 97 11.33 1.07 -1.72
N GLU A 98 10.92 1.48 -2.92
CA GLU A 98 11.43 2.66 -3.61
C GLU A 98 10.94 3.99 -3.00
N MET A 99 9.98 3.94 -2.08
CA MET A 99 9.44 5.12 -1.43
C MET A 99 10.48 5.79 -0.53
N ASP A 100 10.77 7.05 -0.85
CA ASP A 100 11.52 7.96 0.01
C ASP A 100 10.57 8.62 1.02
N VAL A 101 10.71 8.24 2.30
CA VAL A 101 9.90 8.73 3.41
C VAL A 101 10.77 9.40 4.45
N SER A 102 10.19 10.32 5.22
CA SER A 102 10.87 10.86 6.40
C SER A 102 11.14 9.77 7.43
N ASN A 103 12.17 9.96 8.26
CA ASN A 103 12.53 9.02 9.33
C ASN A 103 11.34 8.62 10.23
N GLU A 104 10.43 9.55 10.49
CA GLU A 104 9.20 9.34 11.28
C GLU A 104 8.24 8.30 10.69
N LEU A 105 8.27 8.08 9.37
CA LEU A 105 7.40 7.14 8.66
C LEU A 105 8.12 5.86 8.23
N LEU A 106 9.42 5.76 8.51
CA LEU A 106 10.24 4.61 8.11
C LEU A 106 9.75 3.32 8.78
N SER A 107 9.40 3.38 10.07
CA SER A 107 8.84 2.22 10.78
C SER A 107 7.54 1.72 10.16
N LEU A 108 6.62 2.61 9.77
CA LEU A 108 5.36 2.22 9.12
C LEU A 108 5.59 1.57 7.75
N LYS A 109 6.58 2.09 6.99
CA LYS A 109 6.99 1.48 5.72
C LYS A 109 7.54 0.07 5.96
N ASP A 110 8.40 -0.09 6.97
CA ASP A 110 9.02 -1.37 7.29
C ASP A 110 7.98 -2.38 7.79
N ASP A 111 7.03 -1.97 8.63
CA ASP A 111 5.91 -2.81 9.08
C ASP A 111 5.10 -3.34 7.87
N ILE A 112 4.79 -2.48 6.90
CA ILE A 112 4.10 -2.89 5.66
C ILE A 112 4.91 -3.93 4.88
N LEU A 113 6.22 -3.69 4.72
CA LEU A 113 7.10 -4.60 3.99
C LEU A 113 7.22 -5.95 4.70
N VAL A 114 7.34 -5.95 6.04
CA VAL A 114 7.37 -7.17 6.85
C VAL A 114 6.09 -7.98 6.70
N SER A 115 4.91 -7.35 6.77
CA SER A 115 3.64 -8.06 6.56
C SER A 115 3.55 -8.69 5.15
N LEU A 116 4.03 -7.98 4.11
CA LEU A 116 4.08 -8.51 2.75
C LEU A 116 5.03 -9.71 2.64
N ASP A 117 6.22 -9.64 3.24
CA ASP A 117 7.20 -10.72 3.25
C ASP A 117 6.67 -11.97 3.96
N GLN A 118 6.02 -11.79 5.11
CA GLN A 118 5.38 -12.88 5.82
C GLN A 118 4.27 -13.54 4.99
N PHE A 119 3.46 -12.76 4.28
CA PHE A 119 2.43 -13.31 3.42
C PHE A 119 3.00 -14.01 2.18
N GLU A 120 4.07 -13.50 1.58
CA GLU A 120 4.82 -14.17 0.51
C GLU A 120 5.35 -15.52 0.98
N TYR A 121 5.91 -15.60 2.18
CA TYR A 121 6.31 -16.88 2.77
C TYR A 121 5.11 -17.81 2.99
N ARG A 122 4.00 -17.32 3.55
CA ARG A 122 2.76 -18.13 3.68
C ARG A 122 2.19 -18.56 2.33
N LEU A 123 2.50 -17.84 1.24
CA LEU A 123 2.13 -18.25 -0.11
C LEU A 123 2.92 -19.48 -0.58
N THR A 124 4.18 -19.63 -0.17
CA THR A 124 5.00 -20.80 -0.53
C THR A 124 4.64 -22.06 0.26
N LEU A 125 3.98 -21.90 1.42
CA LEU A 125 3.55 -23.02 2.28
C LEU A 125 2.18 -23.61 1.92
N LYS A 126 1.54 -23.13 0.85
CA LYS A 126 0.23 -23.63 0.42
C LYS A 126 0.41 -24.94 -0.33
N GLU A 127 0.48 -26.01 0.44
CA GLU A 127 0.16 -27.37 0.02
C GLU A 127 -1.26 -27.74 0.47
#